data_AF-A0A3N0Y9I8-F1
#
_entry.id   AF-A0A3N0Y9I8-F1
#
_cell.length_a   1.000
_cell.length_b   1.000
_cell.length_c   1.000
_cell.angle_alpha   90.00
_cell.angle_beta   90.00
_cell.angle_gamma   90.00
#
_symmetry.space_group_name_H-M   'P 1'
#
loop_
_entity.id
_entity.type
_entity.pdbx_description
1 polymer ?
#
loop_
_entity_poly.entity_id
_entity_poly.type
_entity_poly.pdbx_seq_one_letter_code
_entity_poly.pdbx_strand_id
1 'polypeptide(L)'
;MCLQGGTMLGPPDTVVELGNTEVTEEIFMDYLSSLGETTYSGDKYRLFEHNCNTFTNEVAQFLTGNKIPSYITDLPSEVLSTPFGQVLRPILDSIHIAPPGGNVISSQNNHS
;
A
#
# COMPACT_ATOMS: atom_id res chain seq x y z
N MET A 1 8.12 -4.36 6.69
CA MET A 1 8.94 -3.24 6.20
C MET A 1 10.22 -3.74 5.55
N CYS A 2 10.83 -2.91 4.72
CA CYS A 2 12.14 -3.13 4.10
C CYS A 2 12.87 -1.78 4.03
N LEU A 3 14.17 -1.80 3.70
CA LEU A 3 14.90 -0.57 3.35
C LEU A 3 14.34 0.03 2.05
N GLN A 4 14.56 1.32 1.81
CA GLN A 4 14.17 1.95 0.54
C GLN A 4 14.77 1.18 -0.65
N GLY A 5 13.90 0.74 -1.57
CA GLY A 5 14.32 -0.09 -2.72
C GLY A 5 14.78 -1.52 -2.34
N GLY A 6 14.49 -1.99 -1.12
CA GLY A 6 14.95 -3.28 -0.60
C GLY A 6 14.12 -4.49 -1.01
N THR A 7 13.11 -4.32 -1.88
CA THR A 7 12.37 -5.46 -2.47
C THR A 7 13.06 -5.93 -3.74
N MET A 8 12.61 -7.05 -4.31
CA MET A 8 13.13 -7.53 -5.60
C MET A 8 12.90 -6.57 -6.77
N LEU A 9 12.03 -5.57 -6.62
CA LEU A 9 11.81 -4.54 -7.64
C LEU A 9 12.99 -3.57 -7.76
N GLY A 10 13.87 -3.51 -6.75
CA GLY A 10 15.02 -2.62 -6.73
C GLY A 10 14.62 -1.15 -6.48
N PRO A 11 15.45 -0.18 -6.92
CA PRO A 11 15.17 1.25 -6.77
C PRO A 11 13.87 1.68 -7.47
N PRO A 12 13.12 2.64 -6.92
CA PRO A 12 11.88 3.12 -7.53
C PRO A 12 12.15 3.91 -8.82
N ASP A 13 11.26 3.78 -9.80
CA ASP A 13 11.31 4.56 -11.05
C ASP A 13 11.08 6.06 -10.83
N THR A 14 10.30 6.42 -9.81
CA THR A 14 9.96 7.81 -9.49
C THR A 14 9.76 7.96 -7.98
N VAL A 15 10.27 9.06 -7.44
CA VAL A 15 10.07 9.47 -6.04
C VAL A 15 9.25 10.76 -6.03
N VAL A 16 8.16 10.76 -5.26
CA VAL A 16 7.25 11.90 -5.13
C VAL A 16 7.24 12.36 -3.67
N GLU A 17 7.49 13.65 -3.45
CA GLU A 17 7.42 14.26 -2.12
C GLU A 17 5.95 14.56 -1.76
N LEU A 18 5.49 14.03 -0.62
CA LEU A 18 4.10 14.19 -0.16
C LEU A 18 3.95 15.22 0.97
N GLY A 19 5.07 15.72 1.52
CA GLY A 19 5.11 16.69 2.59
C GLY A 19 5.78 16.16 3.86
N ASN A 20 5.54 16.86 4.96
CA ASN A 20 6.11 16.56 6.27
C ASN A 20 5.01 16.11 7.23
N THR A 21 5.38 15.35 8.26
CA THR A 21 4.47 14.87 9.30
C THR A 21 5.02 15.21 10.68
N GLU A 22 4.10 15.47 11.62
CA GLU A 22 4.40 15.58 13.05
C GLU A 22 4.11 14.27 13.79
N VAL A 23 3.57 13.25 13.09
CA VAL A 23 3.29 11.94 13.66
C VAL A 23 4.61 11.27 14.03
N THR A 24 4.72 10.84 15.29
CA THR A 24 5.91 10.15 15.78
C THR A 24 5.99 8.73 15.20
N GLU A 25 7.20 8.17 15.18
CA GLU A 25 7.40 6.79 14.72
C GLU A 25 6.56 5.79 15.53
N GLU A 26 6.47 5.96 16.85
CA GLU A 26 5.64 5.12 17.73
C GLU A 26 4.16 5.11 17.30
N ILE A 27 3.55 6.30 17.14
CA ILE A 27 2.15 6.43 16.72
C ILE A 27 1.96 5.83 15.32
N PHE A 28 2.94 6.03 14.44
CA PHE A 28 2.87 5.47 13.09
C PHE A 28 2.93 3.94 13.09
N MET A 29 3.79 3.34 13.91
CA MET A 29 3.90 1.89 14.04
C MET A 29 2.63 1.26 14.63
N ASP A 30 2.01 1.91 15.61
CA ASP A 30 0.73 1.48 16.18
C ASP A 30 -0.39 1.57 15.13
N TYR A 31 -0.43 2.66 14.36
CA TYR A 31 -1.38 2.83 13.26
C TYR A 31 -1.22 1.72 12.21
N LEU A 32 0.01 1.44 11.76
CA LEU A 32 0.27 0.38 10.79
C LEU A 32 -0.09 -1.01 11.32
N SER A 33 0.19 -1.29 12.60
CA SER A 33 -0.17 -2.55 13.25
C SER A 33 -1.69 -2.72 13.27
N SER A 34 -2.42 -1.68 13.67
CA SER A 34 -3.88 -1.65 13.64
C SER A 34 -4.44 -1.87 12.22
N LEU A 35 -3.87 -1.21 11.21
CA LEU A 35 -4.26 -1.43 9.81
C LEU A 35 -4.05 -2.88 9.37
N GLY A 36 -2.90 -3.48 9.72
CA GLY A 36 -2.59 -4.87 9.36
C GLY A 36 -3.52 -5.90 10.00
N GLU A 37 -3.98 -5.65 11.22
CA GLU A 37 -4.95 -6.50 11.92
C GLU A 37 -6.39 -6.30 11.44
N THR A 38 -6.71 -5.09 10.94
CA THR A 38 -8.07 -4.71 10.57
C THR A 38 -8.24 -4.67 9.05
N THR A 39 -7.92 -3.56 8.39
CA THR A 39 -8.35 -3.29 7.01
C THR A 39 -7.39 -3.83 5.95
N TYR A 40 -6.12 -4.03 6.29
CA TYR A 40 -5.04 -4.39 5.35
C TYR A 40 -4.38 -5.73 5.67
N SER A 41 -5.14 -6.66 6.23
CA SER A 41 -4.73 -8.06 6.31
C SER A 41 -4.58 -8.66 4.91
N GLY A 42 -3.68 -9.63 4.73
CA GLY A 42 -3.34 -10.16 3.40
C GLY A 42 -4.54 -10.77 2.64
N ASP A 43 -5.52 -11.33 3.35
CA ASP A 43 -6.76 -11.89 2.79
C ASP A 43 -7.74 -10.83 2.25
N LYS A 44 -7.56 -9.56 2.65
CA LYS A 44 -8.37 -8.42 2.19
C LYS A 44 -7.82 -7.76 0.93
N TYR A 45 -6.64 -8.16 0.45
CA TYR A 45 -6.07 -7.63 -0.78
C TYR A 45 -7.00 -7.91 -1.98
N ARG A 46 -7.26 -6.87 -2.78
CA ARG A 46 -7.99 -6.92 -4.04
C ARG A 46 -7.27 -6.04 -5.05
N LEU A 47 -6.84 -6.60 -6.18
CA LEU A 47 -5.97 -5.90 -7.13
C LEU A 47 -6.55 -4.55 -7.59
N PHE A 48 -7.87 -4.46 -7.79
CA PHE A 48 -8.49 -3.24 -8.30
C PHE A 48 -9.03 -2.31 -7.23
N GLU A 49 -9.59 -2.86 -6.15
CA GLU A 49 -10.28 -2.05 -5.15
C GLU A 49 -9.45 -1.79 -3.88
N HIS A 50 -8.57 -2.71 -3.49
CA HIS A 50 -7.90 -2.69 -2.18
C HIS A 50 -6.47 -3.21 -2.27
N ASN A 51 -5.60 -2.40 -2.87
CA ASN A 51 -4.23 -2.78 -3.23
C ASN A 51 -3.18 -1.89 -2.51
N CYS A 52 -1.92 -2.01 -2.91
CA CYS A 52 -0.82 -1.22 -2.36
C CYS A 52 -1.00 0.30 -2.54
N ASN A 53 -1.66 0.75 -3.62
CA ASN A 53 -1.93 2.16 -3.87
C ASN A 53 -3.03 2.68 -2.95
N THR A 54 -4.09 1.88 -2.69
CA THR A 54 -5.11 2.20 -1.69
C THR A 54 -4.49 2.38 -0.31
N PHE A 55 -3.67 1.42 0.11
CA PHE A 55 -2.91 1.48 1.36
C PHE A 55 -2.04 2.74 1.44
N THR A 56 -1.21 2.98 0.41
CA THR A 56 -0.29 4.12 0.38
C THR A 56 -1.05 5.44 0.42
N ASN A 57 -2.20 5.54 -0.24
CA ASN A 57 -3.02 6.74 -0.25
C ASN A 57 -3.63 7.06 1.13
N GLU A 58 -4.08 6.05 1.88
CA GLU A 58 -4.59 6.25 3.24
C GLU A 58 -3.47 6.62 4.22
N VAL A 59 -2.33 5.93 4.15
CA VAL A 59 -1.16 6.24 4.97
C VAL A 59 -0.63 7.65 4.69
N ALA A 60 -0.56 8.05 3.41
CA ALA A 60 -0.16 9.40 3.03
C ALA A 60 -1.08 10.47 3.62
N GLN A 61 -2.40 10.25 3.56
CA GLN A 61 -3.39 11.17 4.13
C GLN A 61 -3.27 11.25 5.66
N PHE A 62 -3.06 10.12 6.33
CA PHE A 62 -2.86 10.10 7.78
C PHE A 62 -1.63 10.90 8.21
N LEU A 63 -0.51 10.73 7.51
CA LEU A 63 0.75 11.38 7.87
C LEU A 63 0.79 12.86 7.48
N THR A 64 0.29 13.21 6.30
CA THR A 64 0.55 14.53 5.68
C THR A 64 -0.71 15.31 5.35
N GLY A 65 -1.90 14.70 5.43
CA GLY A 65 -3.14 15.25 4.90
C GLY A 65 -3.25 15.20 3.37
N ASN A 66 -2.19 14.82 2.65
CA ASN A 66 -2.15 14.78 1.19
C ASN A 66 -2.45 13.38 0.65
N LYS A 67 -3.08 13.33 -0.52
CA LYS A 67 -3.28 12.11 -1.31
C LYS A 67 -2.10 11.85 -2.24
N ILE A 68 -1.92 10.60 -2.65
CA ILE A 68 -1.00 10.29 -3.76
C ILE A 68 -1.61 10.77 -5.09
N PRO A 69 -0.80 10.98 -6.15
CA PRO A 69 -1.32 11.39 -7.45
C PRO A 69 -2.42 10.46 -8.00
N SER A 70 -3.51 11.05 -8.49
CA SER A 70 -4.72 10.28 -8.85
C SER A 70 -4.49 9.29 -9.99
N TYR A 71 -3.59 9.58 -10.93
CA TYR A 71 -3.25 8.63 -12.01
C TYR A 71 -2.75 7.26 -11.49
N ILE A 72 -2.26 7.20 -10.25
CA ILE A 72 -1.85 5.94 -9.59
C ILE A 72 -3.06 5.20 -9.03
N THR A 73 -4.01 5.91 -8.40
CA THR A 73 -5.21 5.33 -7.80
C THR A 73 -6.31 5.04 -8.82
N ASP A 74 -6.32 5.75 -9.95
CA ASP A 74 -7.34 5.66 -10.99
C ASP A 74 -7.02 4.56 -12.02
N LEU A 75 -5.76 4.10 -12.08
CA LEU A 75 -5.28 3.05 -13.00
C LEU A 75 -6.18 1.79 -13.04
N PRO A 76 -6.63 1.22 -11.90
CA PRO A 76 -7.62 0.14 -11.91
C PRO A 76 -8.88 0.44 -12.74
N SER A 77 -9.43 1.64 -12.56
CA SER A 77 -10.66 2.06 -13.24
C SER A 77 -10.41 2.31 -14.73
N GLU A 78 -9.25 2.86 -15.09
CA GLU A 78 -8.83 3.02 -16.48
C GLU A 78 -8.72 1.66 -17.18
N VAL A 79 -8.09 0.67 -16.55
CA VAL A 79 -7.98 -0.70 -17.09
C VAL A 79 -9.37 -1.31 -17.28
N LEU A 80 -10.22 -1.26 -16.25
CA LEU A 80 -11.58 -1.83 -16.28
C LEU A 80 -12.51 -1.08 -17.24
N SER A 81 -12.23 0.16 -17.61
CA SER A 81 -13.02 0.89 -18.61
C SER A 81 -12.87 0.31 -20.03
N THR A 82 -11.85 -0.53 -20.26
CA THR A 82 -11.59 -1.15 -21.57
C THR A 82 -12.32 -2.49 -21.73
N PRO A 83 -12.75 -2.86 -22.95
CA PRO A 83 -13.31 -4.18 -23.21
C PRO A 83 -12.38 -5.33 -22.81
N PHE A 84 -11.06 -5.13 -22.97
CA PHE A 84 -10.06 -6.11 -22.57
C PHE A 84 -9.97 -6.28 -21.06
N GLY A 85 -9.99 -5.18 -20.30
CA GLY A 85 -10.00 -5.22 -18.84
C GLY A 85 -11.23 -5.92 -18.28
N GLN A 86 -12.41 -5.72 -18.89
CA GLN A 86 -13.63 -6.45 -18.52
C GLN A 86 -13.51 -7.95 -18.75
N VAL A 87 -12.91 -8.38 -19.86
CA VAL A 87 -12.67 -9.80 -20.15
C VAL A 87 -11.69 -10.43 -19.14
N LEU A 88 -10.65 -9.69 -18.75
CA LEU A 88 -9.64 -10.20 -17.82
C LEU A 88 -10.03 -10.11 -16.35
N ARG A 89 -11.10 -9.37 -16.01
CA ARG A 89 -11.49 -9.12 -14.62
C ARG A 89 -11.48 -10.39 -13.73
N PRO A 90 -12.09 -11.52 -14.12
CA PRO A 90 -12.08 -12.72 -13.27
C PRO A 90 -10.68 -13.27 -12.97
N ILE A 91 -9.74 -13.12 -13.90
CA ILE A 91 -8.35 -13.53 -13.72
C ILE A 91 -7.66 -12.54 -12.78
N LEU A 92 -7.84 -11.25 -13.01
CA LEU A 92 -7.20 -10.18 -12.25
C LEU A 92 -7.68 -10.11 -10.79
N ASP A 93 -8.94 -10.46 -10.53
CA ASP A 93 -9.50 -10.56 -9.16
C ASP A 93 -8.82 -11.67 -8.33
N SER A 94 -8.22 -12.67 -8.98
CA SER A 94 -7.48 -13.75 -8.32
C SER A 94 -6.01 -13.44 -8.04
N ILE A 95 -5.50 -12.30 -8.53
CA ILE A 95 -4.09 -11.93 -8.41
C ILE A 95 -3.83 -11.26 -7.06
N HIS A 96 -2.87 -11.80 -6.33
CA HIS A 96 -2.30 -11.21 -5.13
C HIS A 96 -0.87 -10.77 -5.41
N ILE A 97 -0.53 -9.52 -5.07
CA ILE A 97 0.82 -8.95 -5.30
C ILE A 97 1.52 -8.77 -3.96
N ALA A 98 2.63 -9.48 -3.77
CA ALA A 98 3.51 -9.33 -2.62
C ALA A 98 4.98 -9.45 -3.08
N PRO A 99 5.66 -8.32 -3.35
CA PRO A 99 7.06 -8.33 -3.74
C PRO A 99 7.93 -8.91 -2.60
N PRO A 100 8.79 -9.93 -2.87
CA PRO A 100 9.69 -10.45 -1.85
C PRO A 100 10.70 -9.39 -1.39
N GLY A 101 11.17 -9.52 -0.14
CA GLY A 101 12.13 -8.61 0.49
C GLY A 101 11.55 -7.77 1.64
N GLY A 102 10.25 -7.86 1.92
CA GLY A 102 9.61 -7.26 3.08
C GLY A 102 9.55 -8.19 4.29
N ASN A 103 9.81 -7.65 5.49
CA ASN A 103 9.52 -8.32 6.77
C ASN A 103 8.09 -8.01 7.25
N VAL A 104 7.46 -8.91 8.01
CA VAL A 104 6.21 -8.61 8.73
C VAL A 104 6.47 -7.60 9.85
N ILE A 105 5.52 -6.70 10.10
CA ILE A 105 5.58 -5.80 11.25
C ILE A 105 5.23 -6.64 12.48
N SER A 106 6.21 -6.90 13.34
CA SER A 106 5.98 -7.49 14.66
C SER A 106 6.14 -6.39 15.69
N SER A 107 5.06 -6.00 16.36
CA SER A 107 5.14 -5.06 17.48
C SER A 107 5.91 -5.74 18.63
N GLN A 108 7.16 -5.33 18.86
CA GLN A 108 7.89 -5.73 20.06
C GLN A 108 7.43 -4.82 21.21
N ASN A 109 6.46 -5.29 21.99
CA ASN A 109 6.19 -4.75 23.32
C ASN A 109 7.37 -5.07 24.25
N ASN A 110 8.39 -4.22 24.27
CA ASN A 110 9.42 -4.22 25.30
C ASN A 110 9.05 -3.22 26.39
N HIS A 111 8.28 -3.68 27.39
CA HIS A 111 8.29 -3.08 28.72
C HIS A 111 9.21 -3.93 29.59
N SER A 112 10.35 -3.36 29.99
CA SER A 112 11.19 -3.84 31.11
C SER A 112 11.10 -2.84 32.24
#